data_AF-A0A9X3N9Q8-F1
#
_entry.id   AF-A0A9X3N9Q8-F1
#
_cell.length_a   1.000
_cell.length_b   1.000
_cell.length_c   1.000
_cell.angle_alpha   90.00
_cell.angle_beta   90.00
_cell.angle_gamma   90.00
#
_symmetry.space_group_name_H-M   'P 1'
#
loop_
_entity.id
_entity.type
_entity.pdbx_description
1 polymer ?
#
loop_
_entity_poly.entity_id
_entity_poly.type
_entity_poly.pdbx_seq_one_letter_code
_entity_poly.pdbx_strand_id
1 'polypeptide(L)'
;MIRKLLTATAVLVSLTVVACGGGSGIDEKDADQIRDHAAEIQQDAQQTAKEVQSGTKDAEEAAKEIESDMNDLANETIDATKEANIPDEAREQLEAAQDQLNAAQDGN
;
A
#
# COMPACT_ATOMS: atom_id res chain seq x y z
N MET A 1 10.18 4.34 -15.93
CA MET A 1 9.32 3.36 -15.24
C MET A 1 9.92 2.93 -13.89
N ILE A 2 11.19 2.52 -13.80
CA ILE A 2 11.85 2.11 -12.53
C ILE A 2 11.87 3.17 -11.41
N ARG A 3 11.79 4.47 -11.73
CA ARG A 3 11.79 5.54 -10.73
C ARG A 3 10.47 5.71 -9.96
N LYS A 4 9.36 5.16 -10.47
CA LYS A 4 8.04 5.29 -9.81
C LYS A 4 7.84 4.23 -8.71
N LEU A 5 8.46 3.06 -8.86
CA LEU A 5 8.42 1.97 -7.87
C LEU A 5 9.09 2.32 -6.54
N LEU A 6 10.08 3.23 -6.54
CA LEU A 6 10.81 3.62 -5.34
C LEU A 6 10.03 4.56 -4.42
N THR A 7 9.01 5.25 -4.91
CA THR A 7 8.26 6.22 -4.11
C THR A 7 7.18 5.55 -3.27
N ALA A 8 6.58 4.45 -3.76
CA ALA A 8 5.55 3.70 -3.04
C ALA A 8 6.08 3.03 -1.76
N THR A 9 7.35 2.61 -1.74
CA THR A 9 7.95 1.95 -0.58
C THR A 9 8.19 2.90 0.61
N ALA A 10 8.16 4.22 0.39
CA ALA A 10 8.44 5.19 1.45
C ALA A 10 7.26 5.40 2.41
N VAL A 11 6.01 5.15 1.97
CA VAL A 11 4.81 5.43 2.78
C VAL A 11 4.67 4.46 3.96
N LEU A 12 5.04 3.19 3.77
CA LEU A 12 4.95 2.15 4.80
C LEU A 12 5.93 2.35 5.98
N VAL A 13 7.07 3.01 5.77
CA VAL A 13 8.11 3.11 6.81
C VAL A 13 7.77 4.15 7.88
N SER A 14 6.98 5.18 7.54
CA SER A 14 6.60 6.26 8.46
C SER A 14 5.56 5.88 9.51
N LEU A 15 4.83 4.77 9.35
CA LEU A 15 3.76 4.36 10.27
C LEU A 15 4.27 3.67 11.55
N THR A 16 5.57 3.40 11.66
CA THR A 16 6.17 2.79 12.85
C THR A 16 6.32 3.76 14.04
N VAL A 17 6.01 5.05 13.88
CA VAL A 17 6.24 6.07 14.93
C VAL A 17 5.05 6.26 15.89
N VAL A 18 3.85 5.71 15.61
CA VAL A 18 2.65 6.05 16.41
C VAL A 18 2.39 5.09 17.59
N ALA A 19 3.18 4.03 17.76
CA ALA A 19 2.94 3.03 18.83
C ALA A 19 3.43 3.44 20.23
N CYS A 20 3.91 4.67 20.46
CA CYS A 20 4.40 5.11 21.77
C CYS A 20 3.66 6.37 22.27
N GLY A 21 2.40 6.18 22.67
CA GLY A 21 1.75 7.03 23.68
C GLY A 21 0.63 7.94 23.20
N GLY A 22 -0.61 7.52 23.49
CA GLY A 22 -1.72 8.44 23.75
C GLY A 22 -2.65 8.78 22.59
N GLY A 23 -3.53 7.85 22.22
CA GLY A 23 -4.89 8.16 21.75
C GLY A 23 -5.08 8.76 20.36
N SER A 24 -4.03 8.92 19.57
CA SER A 24 -4.08 9.53 18.23
C SER A 24 -3.39 8.62 17.22
N GLY A 25 -4.08 7.57 16.76
CA GLY A 25 -3.54 6.60 15.81
C GLY A 25 -4.65 5.96 14.99
N ILE A 26 -4.25 5.17 14.00
CA ILE A 26 -5.17 4.35 13.18
C ILE A 26 -5.97 3.41 14.10
N ASP A 27 -7.26 3.25 13.83
CA ASP A 27 -8.12 2.34 14.58
C ASP A 27 -7.57 0.90 14.53
N GLU A 28 -7.67 0.17 15.64
CA GLU A 28 -7.11 -1.18 15.74
C GLU A 28 -7.70 -2.13 14.68
N LYS A 29 -8.97 -1.92 14.30
CA LYS A 29 -9.64 -2.69 13.24
C LYS A 29 -9.06 -2.41 11.86
N ASP A 30 -8.77 -1.15 11.56
CA ASP A 30 -8.21 -0.76 10.27
C ASP A 30 -6.75 -1.22 10.20
N ALA A 31 -6.02 -1.11 11.31
CA ALA A 31 -4.68 -1.65 11.43
C ALA A 31 -4.63 -3.17 11.24
N ASP A 32 -5.61 -3.91 11.77
CA ASP A 32 -5.71 -5.36 11.56
C ASP A 32 -6.11 -5.70 10.11
N GLN A 33 -7.04 -4.96 9.51
CA GLN A 33 -7.39 -5.16 8.08
C GLN A 33 -6.19 -4.92 7.16
N ILE A 34 -5.46 -3.82 7.36
CA ILE A 34 -4.24 -3.51 6.57
C ILE A 34 -3.21 -4.63 6.73
N ARG A 35 -3.05 -5.19 7.94
CA ARG A 35 -2.11 -6.30 8.17
C ARG A 35 -2.55 -7.59 7.49
N ASP A 36 -3.82 -7.92 7.57
CA ASP A 36 -4.38 -9.13 6.96
C ASP A 36 -4.26 -9.04 5.42
N HIS A 37 -4.63 -7.90 4.84
CA HIS A 37 -4.53 -7.67 3.41
C HIS A 37 -3.07 -7.65 2.92
N ALA A 38 -2.15 -7.06 3.68
CA ALA A 38 -0.72 -7.14 3.39
C ALA A 38 -0.18 -8.58 3.42
N ALA A 39 -0.68 -9.41 4.34
CA ALA A 39 -0.31 -10.82 4.41
C ALA A 39 -0.85 -11.62 3.22
N GLU A 40 -2.08 -11.30 2.76
CA GLU A 40 -2.69 -11.88 1.56
C GLU A 40 -1.88 -11.55 0.31
N ILE A 41 -1.55 -10.27 0.09
CA ILE A 41 -0.72 -9.83 -1.04
C ILE A 41 0.64 -10.53 -1.04
N GLN A 42 1.23 -10.73 0.13
CA GLN A 42 2.50 -11.46 0.23
C GLN A 42 2.35 -12.94 -0.18
N GLN A 43 1.23 -13.58 0.15
CA GLN A 43 0.94 -14.95 -0.28
C GLN A 43 0.68 -15.01 -1.78
N ASP A 44 -0.11 -14.08 -2.30
CA ASP A 44 -0.45 -14.00 -3.72
C ASP A 44 0.79 -13.73 -4.57
N ALA A 45 1.65 -12.81 -4.15
CA ALA A 45 2.93 -12.57 -4.81
C ALA A 45 3.82 -13.84 -4.85
N GLN A 46 3.83 -14.65 -3.79
CA GLN A 46 4.56 -15.94 -3.78
C GLN A 46 3.92 -16.98 -4.70
N GLN A 47 2.59 -17.03 -4.76
CA GLN A 47 1.88 -17.93 -5.67
C GLN A 47 2.10 -17.52 -7.12
N THR A 48 1.88 -16.24 -7.44
CA THR A 48 2.10 -15.65 -8.76
C THR A 48 3.54 -15.84 -9.23
N ALA A 49 4.54 -15.70 -8.34
CA ALA A 49 5.93 -16.01 -8.68
C ALA A 49 6.13 -17.49 -9.07
N LYS A 50 5.45 -18.42 -8.39
CA LYS A 50 5.47 -19.86 -8.77
C LYS A 50 4.76 -20.09 -10.09
N GLU A 51 3.63 -19.43 -10.35
CA GLU A 51 2.86 -19.54 -11.59
C GLU A 51 3.66 -19.04 -12.80
N VAL A 52 4.38 -17.92 -12.64
CA VAL A 52 5.32 -17.41 -13.65
C VAL A 52 6.47 -18.40 -13.85
N GLN A 53 7.02 -18.96 -12.76
CA GLN A 53 8.08 -19.95 -12.84
C GLN A 53 7.63 -21.25 -13.53
N SER A 54 6.39 -21.69 -13.32
CA SER A 54 5.81 -22.85 -14.00
C SER A 54 5.35 -22.53 -15.43
N GLY A 55 5.41 -21.27 -15.85
CA GLY A 55 4.95 -20.82 -17.18
C GLY A 55 3.44 -20.89 -17.35
N THR A 56 2.67 -20.93 -16.26
CA THR A 56 1.21 -20.95 -16.27
C THR A 56 0.60 -19.55 -16.26
N LYS A 57 1.40 -18.53 -15.91
CA LYS A 57 1.02 -17.11 -15.94
C LYS A 57 2.15 -16.29 -16.55
N ASP A 58 1.81 -15.27 -17.33
CA ASP A 58 2.78 -14.35 -17.90
C ASP A 58 3.31 -13.38 -16.85
N ALA A 59 4.61 -13.07 -16.91
CA ALA A 59 5.25 -12.17 -15.96
C ALA A 59 4.67 -10.74 -15.99
N GLU A 60 4.14 -10.30 -17.14
CA GLU A 60 3.49 -8.99 -17.26
C GLU A 60 2.11 -8.98 -16.59
N GLU A 61 1.34 -10.07 -16.72
CA GLU A 61 0.04 -10.22 -16.07
C GLU A 61 0.20 -10.32 -14.55
N ALA A 62 1.17 -11.14 -14.12
CA ALA A 62 1.61 -11.24 -12.73
C ALA A 62 2.03 -9.89 -12.12
N ALA A 63 2.78 -9.08 -12.87
CA ALA A 63 3.20 -7.77 -12.39
C ALA A 63 2.02 -6.80 -12.24
N LYS A 64 1.05 -6.85 -13.15
CA LYS A 64 -0.16 -6.00 -13.10
C LYS A 64 -1.07 -6.37 -11.93
N GLU A 65 -1.26 -7.67 -11.65
CA GLU A 65 -2.02 -8.13 -10.49
C GLU A 65 -1.39 -7.62 -9.19
N ILE A 66 -0.10 -7.89 -8.97
CA ILE A 66 0.61 -7.45 -7.76
C ILE A 66 0.63 -5.92 -7.65
N GLU A 67 0.77 -5.19 -8.77
CA GLU A 67 0.70 -3.73 -8.78
C GLU A 67 -0.69 -3.23 -8.38
N SER A 68 -1.76 -3.87 -8.85
CA SER A 68 -3.13 -3.55 -8.45
C SER A 68 -3.33 -3.76 -6.95
N ASP A 69 -2.97 -4.93 -6.42
CA ASP A 69 -3.22 -5.24 -5.01
C ASP A 69 -2.40 -4.33 -4.08
N MET A 70 -1.16 -4.02 -4.46
CA MET A 70 -0.32 -3.06 -3.73
C MET A 70 -0.90 -1.64 -3.73
N ASN A 71 -1.57 -1.23 -4.81
CA ASN A 71 -2.24 0.07 -4.85
C ASN A 71 -3.49 0.08 -3.96
N ASP A 72 -4.25 -1.01 -3.93
CA ASP A 72 -5.43 -1.13 -3.07
C ASP A 72 -5.02 -1.07 -1.59
N LEU A 73 -3.98 -1.81 -1.19
CA LEU A 73 -3.42 -1.74 0.16
C LEU A 73 -2.93 -0.32 0.51
N ALA A 74 -2.31 0.38 -0.45
CA ALA A 74 -1.85 1.74 -0.24
C ALA A 74 -3.02 2.71 -0.01
N ASN A 75 -4.11 2.56 -0.77
CA ASN A 75 -5.33 3.36 -0.61
C ASN A 75 -6.00 3.09 0.74
N GLU A 76 -6.17 1.83 1.13
CA GLU A 76 -6.72 1.45 2.44
C GLU A 76 -5.88 2.04 3.58
N THR A 77 -4.55 1.96 3.47
CA THR A 77 -3.64 2.52 4.47
C THR A 77 -3.78 4.03 4.58
N ILE A 78 -3.88 4.73 3.44
CA ILE A 78 -4.06 6.18 3.41
C ILE A 78 -5.41 6.58 4.01
N ASP A 79 -6.48 5.89 3.64
CA ASP A 79 -7.84 6.21 4.11
C ASP A 79 -7.99 5.96 5.61
N ALA A 80 -7.48 4.83 6.12
CA ALA A 80 -7.41 4.57 7.56
C ALA A 80 -6.60 5.66 8.31
N THR A 81 -5.57 6.21 7.66
CA THR A 81 -4.76 7.26 8.26
C THR A 81 -5.42 8.65 8.19
N LYS A 82 -6.28 8.92 7.21
CA LYS A 82 -7.07 10.17 7.16
C LYS A 82 -8.14 10.22 8.24
N GLU A 83 -8.72 9.07 8.58
CA GLU A 83 -9.68 8.95 9.68
C GLU A 83 -8.99 9.03 11.06
N ALA A 84 -7.69 8.70 11.09
CA ALA A 84 -6.87 8.85 12.28
C ALA A 84 -6.56 10.32 12.60
N ASN A 85 -6.39 10.60 13.89
CA ASN A 85 -6.09 11.95 14.38
C ASN A 85 -4.58 12.26 14.26
N ILE A 86 -4.08 12.30 13.03
CA ILE A 86 -2.66 12.56 12.72
C ILE A 86 -2.35 14.07 12.56
N PRO A 87 -1.08 14.49 12.68
CA PRO A 87 -0.69 15.88 12.42
C PRO A 87 -1.03 16.35 11.00
N ASP A 88 -1.39 17.62 10.85
CA ASP A 88 -1.79 18.21 9.56
C ASP A 88 -0.70 18.03 8.48
N GLU A 89 0.57 18.13 8.84
CA GLU A 89 1.69 17.93 7.89
C GLU A 89 1.81 16.48 7.41
N ALA A 90 1.42 15.51 8.25
CA ALA A 90 1.36 14.12 7.86
C ALA A 90 0.16 13.87 6.93
N ARG A 91 -0.96 14.57 7.19
CA ARG A 91 -2.17 14.46 6.38
C ARG A 91 -1.97 15.03 4.98
N GLU A 92 -1.33 16.19 4.86
CA GLU A 92 -1.00 16.81 3.57
C GLU A 92 -0.06 15.92 2.74
N GLN A 93 0.91 15.27 3.37
CA GLN A 93 1.80 14.32 2.70
C GLN A 93 1.06 13.07 2.20
N LEU A 94 0.07 12.58 2.96
CA LEU A 94 -0.76 11.44 2.57
C LEU A 94 -1.71 11.79 1.42
N GLU A 95 -2.36 12.96 1.46
CA GLU A 95 -3.20 13.46 0.36
C GLU A 95 -2.36 13.59 -0.92
N ALA A 96 -1.16 14.18 -0.83
CA ALA A 96 -0.25 14.30 -1.98
C ALA A 96 0.27 12.94 -2.49
N ALA A 97 0.41 11.94 -1.62
CA ALA A 97 0.77 10.59 -2.02
C ALA A 97 -0.39 9.89 -2.75
N GLN A 98 -1.63 10.08 -2.28
CA GLN A 98 -2.81 9.52 -2.93
C GLN A 98 -3.07 10.14 -4.29
N ASP A 99 -2.92 11.46 -4.44
CA ASP A 99 -3.03 12.13 -5.73
C ASP A 99 -2.02 11.58 -6.74
N GLN A 100 -0.81 11.26 -6.30
CA GLN A 100 0.21 10.63 -7.16
C GLN A 100 -0.13 9.19 -7.52
N LEU A 101 -0.71 8.42 -6.62
CA LEU A 101 -1.20 7.05 -6.87
C LEU A 101 -2.34 7.08 -7.90
N ASN A 102 -3.36 7.90 -7.67
CA ASN A 102 -4.49 8.06 -8.57
C ASN A 102 -4.04 8.53 -9.96
N ALA A 103 -3.15 9.53 -10.03
CA ALA A 103 -2.59 10.00 -11.29
C ALA A 103 -1.70 8.98 -12.00
N ALA A 104 -1.10 8.03 -11.28
CA ALA A 104 -0.38 6.91 -11.87
C ALA A 104 -1.32 5.84 -12.44
N GLN A 105 -2.50 5.67 -11.83
CA GLN A 105 -3.54 4.74 -12.28
C GLN A 105 -4.30 5.26 -13.51
N ASP A 106 -4.66 6.54 -13.55
CA ASP A 106 -5.37 7.17 -14.68
C ASP A 106 -4.48 7.38 -15.93
N GLY A 107 -3.16 7.23 -15.79
CA GLY A 107 -2.18 7.52 -16.84
C GLY A 107 -1.78 6.35 -17.74
N ASN A 108 -2.43 5.19 -17.64
CA ASN A 108 -2.16 3.97 -18.43
C ASN A 108 -3.28 3.67 -19.42
#